data_AF-A0A2T5C221-F1
#
_entry.id   AF-A0A2T5C221-F1
#
_cell.length_a   1.000
_cell.length_b   1.000
_cell.length_c   1.000
_cell.angle_alpha   90.00
_cell.angle_beta   90.00
_cell.angle_gamma   90.00
#
_symmetry.space_group_name_H-M   'P 1'
#
loop_
_entity.id
_entity.type
_entity.pdbx_description
1 polymer ?
#
loop_
_entity_poly.entity_id
_entity_poly.type
_entity_poly.pdbx_seq_one_letter_code
_entity_poly.pdbx_strand_id
1 'polypeptide(L)' 'MTTVTINERTTKGKKLIEYLKTLDYVEFNDEQKPSASLKKSMSEAKSGKVIRAKSATDLLKKLKE' A
#
# COMPACT_ATOMS: atom_id res chain seq x y z
N MET A 1 -4.60 -4.64 -27.86
CA MET A 1 -4.40 -4.35 -26.42
C MET A 1 -4.09 -5.67 -25.74
N THR A 2 -2.92 -5.79 -25.14
CA THR A 2 -2.45 -7.04 -24.52
C THR A 2 -2.24 -6.78 -23.04
N THR A 3 -2.97 -7.49 -22.19
CA THR A 3 -2.88 -7.35 -20.74
C THR A 3 -2.08 -8.50 -20.15
N VAL A 4 -1.05 -8.19 -19.38
CA VAL A 4 -0.23 -9.19 -18.66
C VAL A 4 -0.52 -9.07 -17.17
N THR A 5 -1.08 -10.14 -16.58
CA THR A 5 -1.40 -10.19 -15.15
C THR A 5 -0.33 -10.97 -14.39
N ILE A 6 0.32 -10.33 -13.42
CA ILE A 6 1.34 -10.96 -12.56
C ILE A 6 0.70 -11.23 -11.19
N ASN A 7 0.22 -12.47 -10.99
CA ASN A 7 -0.51 -12.86 -9.78
C ASN A 7 0.38 -13.05 -8.54
N GLU A 8 1.67 -13.33 -8.74
CA GLU A 8 2.58 -13.69 -7.65
C GLU A 8 3.76 -12.73 -7.52
N ARG A 9 4.03 -12.27 -6.30
CA ARG A 9 5.19 -11.42 -5.95
C ARG A 9 6.47 -12.24 -5.82
N THR A 10 6.78 -13.07 -6.80
CA THR A 10 8.05 -13.83 -6.85
C THR A 10 9.22 -12.90 -7.15
N THR A 11 10.44 -13.32 -6.80
CA THR A 11 11.67 -12.55 -7.10
C THR A 11 11.82 -12.27 -8.59
N LYS A 12 11.42 -13.22 -9.44
CA LYS A 12 11.41 -13.06 -10.91
C LYS A 12 10.33 -12.07 -11.35
N GLY A 13 9.14 -12.13 -10.77
CA GLY A 13 8.05 -11.19 -11.04
C GLY A 13 8.41 -9.74 -10.69
N LYS A 14 9.13 -9.52 -9.57
CA LYS A 14 9.62 -8.18 -9.20
C LYS A 14 10.59 -7.60 -10.22
N LYS A 15 11.57 -8.40 -10.67
CA LYS A 15 12.54 -7.99 -11.71
C LYS A 15 11.86 -7.68 -13.04
N LEU A 16 10.86 -8.47 -13.41
CA LEU A 16 10.06 -8.22 -14.61
C LEU A 16 9.29 -6.91 -14.51
N ILE A 17 8.65 -6.62 -13.37
CA ILE A 17 7.96 -5.35 -13.13
C ILE A 17 8.94 -4.16 -13.20
N GLU A 18 10.13 -4.29 -12.61
CA GLU A 18 11.17 -3.25 -12.69
C GLU A 18 11.60 -2.97 -14.12
N TYR A 19 11.79 -4.01 -14.93
CA TYR A 19 12.06 -3.85 -16.36
C TYR A 19 10.89 -3.22 -17.12
N LEU A 20 9.65 -3.63 -16.85
CA LEU A 20 8.47 -3.05 -17.48
C LEU A 20 8.30 -1.56 -17.13
N LYS A 21 8.76 -1.11 -15.96
CA LYS A 21 8.75 0.30 -15.55
C LYS A 21 9.72 1.18 -16.34
N THR A 22 10.73 0.60 -16.99
CA THR A 22 11.69 1.36 -17.81
C THR A 22 11.21 1.55 -19.25
N LEU A 23 10.03 1.03 -19.61
CA LEU A 23 9.48 1.11 -20.95
C LEU A 23 8.40 2.20 -21.01
N ASP A 24 8.64 3.24 -21.80
CA ASP A 24 7.82 4.45 -21.88
C ASP A 24 6.39 4.21 -22.42
N TYR A 25 6.17 3.06 -23.03
CA TYR A 25 4.90 2.65 -23.64
C TYR A 25 4.10 1.66 -22.77
N VAL A 26 4.57 1.38 -21.55
CA VAL A 26 3.89 0.47 -20.62
C VAL A 26 3.14 1.28 -19.58
N GLU A 27 1.81 1.16 -19.60
CA GLU A 27 0.94 1.74 -18.58
C GLU A 27 0.59 0.69 -17.53
N PHE A 28 0.94 0.98 -16.27
CA PHE A 28 0.54 0.16 -15.14
C PHE A 28 -0.86 0.58 -14.72
N ASN A 29 -1.84 -0.28 -14.99
CA ASN A 29 -3.16 -0.19 -14.37
C ASN A 29 -3.02 -0.62 -12.90
N ASP A 30 -2.60 0.32 -12.05
CA ASP A 30 -2.59 0.13 -10.60
C ASP A 30 -4.04 0.03 -10.11
N GLU A 31 -4.57 -1.19 -10.11
CA GLU A 31 -5.86 -1.50 -9.48
C GLU A 31 -5.84 -1.29 -7.96
N GLN A 32 -4.65 -1.15 -7.35
CA GLN A 32 -4.50 -0.84 -5.94
C GLN A 32 -4.42 0.67 -5.66
N LYS A 33 -5.35 1.45 -6.22
CA LYS A 33 -5.60 2.78 -5.65
C LYS A 33 -6.12 2.57 -4.22
N PRO A 34 -5.53 3.20 -3.19
CA PRO A 34 -6.03 3.08 -1.84
C PRO A 34 -7.51 3.47 -1.83
N SER A 35 -8.33 2.64 -1.19
CA SER A 35 -9.76 2.92 -1.06
C SER A 35 -9.97 4.30 -0.42
N ALA A 36 -11.12 4.93 -0.66
CA ALA A 36 -11.42 6.23 -0.07
C ALA A 36 -11.25 6.22 1.46
N SER A 37 -11.60 5.10 2.11
CA SER A 37 -11.38 4.85 3.53
C SER A 37 -9.89 4.85 3.90
N LEU A 38 -9.05 4.12 3.16
CA LEU A 38 -7.61 4.07 3.42
C LEU A 38 -6.94 5.44 3.20
N LYS A 39 -7.35 6.18 2.15
CA LYS A 39 -6.88 7.56 1.92
C LYS A 39 -7.22 8.48 3.09
N LYS A 40 -8.44 8.36 3.62
CA LYS A 40 -8.88 9.10 4.81
C LYS A 40 -8.04 8.75 6.03
N SER A 41 -7.84 7.46 6.33
CA SER A 41 -6.99 7.02 7.44
C SER A 41 -5.54 7.51 7.32
N MET A 42 -4.97 7.52 6.11
CA MET A 42 -3.64 8.08 5.85
C MET A 42 -3.59 9.59 6.10
N SER A 43 -4.64 10.32 5.70
CA SER A 43 -4.73 11.77 5.94
C SER A 43 -4.87 12.10 7.43
N GLU A 44 -5.68 11.33 8.17
CA GLU A 44 -5.88 11.48 9.61
C GLU A 44 -4.60 11.19 10.40
N ALA A 45 -3.84 10.17 9.99
CA ALA A 45 -2.54 9.89 10.58
C ALA A 45 -1.55 11.03 10.34
N LYS A 46 -1.50 11.58 9.12
CA LYS A 46 -0.65 12.73 8.77
C LYS A 46 -1.03 14.00 9.51
N SER A 47 -2.32 14.23 9.76
CA SER A 47 -2.81 15.38 10.53
C SER A 47 -2.65 15.21 12.04
N GLY A 48 -2.08 14.09 12.50
CA GLY A 48 -1.80 13.86 13.92
C GLY A 48 -2.96 13.29 14.72
N LYS A 49 -4.05 12.86 14.07
CA LYS A 49 -5.16 12.13 14.70
C LYS A 49 -4.76 10.66 14.90
N VAL A 50 -3.82 10.45 15.81
CA VAL A 50 -3.22 9.16 16.12
C VAL A 50 -3.35 8.84 17.61
N ILE A 51 -3.54 7.58 17.94
CA ILE A 51 -3.49 7.11 19.33
C ILE A 51 -2.02 7.01 19.72
N ARG A 52 -1.57 7.88 20.62
CA ARG A 52 -0.22 7.81 21.19
C ARG A 52 -0.21 6.87 22.38
N ALA A 53 0.75 5.95 22.39
CA ALA A 53 0.98 5.04 23.49
C ALA A 53 2.45 5.09 23.91
N LYS A 54 2.71 4.92 25.21
CA LYS A 54 4.07 4.94 25.76
C LYS A 54 4.77 3.58 25.65
N SER A 55 4.00 2.50 25.52
CA SER A 55 4.48 1.13 25.44
C SER A 55 3.51 0.26 24.65
N ALA A 56 3.96 -0.93 24.22
CA ALA A 56 3.11 -1.88 23.50
C ALA A 56 1.92 -2.36 24.35
N THR A 57 2.11 -2.52 25.66
CA THR A 57 1.04 -2.91 26.59
C THR A 57 -0.01 -1.81 26.76
N ASP A 58 0.39 -0.53 26.76
CA ASP A 58 -0.51 0.62 26.79
C ASP A 58 -1.32 0.76 25.48
N LEU A 59 -0.68 0.51 24.34
CA LEU A 59 -1.36 0.51 23.04
C LEU A 59 -2.45 -0.56 22.98
N LEU A 60 -2.15 -1.78 23.42
CA LEU A 60 -3.12 -2.89 23.42
C LEU A 60 -4.30 -2.65 24.36
N LYS A 61 -4.12 -1.92 25.46
CA LYS A 61 -5.23 -1.51 26.33
C LYS A 61 -6.14 -0.50 25.62
N LYS A 62 -5.56 0.54 25.01
CA LYS A 62 -6.29 1.59 24.29
C LYS A 62 -7.01 1.11 23.01
N LEU A 63 -6.64 -0.04 22.47
CA LEU A 63 -7.28 -0.64 21.30
C LEU A 63 -8.37 -1.66 21.65
N LYS A 64 -8.51 -2.03 22.93
CA LYS A 64 -9.49 -3.02 23.41
C LYS A 64 -10.75 -2.39 24.01
N GLU A 65 -10.72 -1.09 24.31
CA GLU A 65 -11.90 -0.27 24.63
C GLU A 65 -12.58 0.21 23.35
#